data_AF-A0A7K3S2Q4-F1
#
_entry.id   AF-A0A7K3S2Q4-F1
#
_cell.length_a   1.000
_cell.length_b   1.000
_cell.length_c   1.000
_cell.angle_alpha   90.00
_cell.angle_beta   90.00
_cell.angle_gamma   90.00
#
_symmetry.space_group_name_H-M   'P 1'
#
loop_
_entity.id
_entity.type
_entity.pdbx_description
1 polymer ?
#
loop_
_entity_poly.entity_id
_entity_poly.type
_entity_poly.pdbx_seq_one_letter_code
_entity_poly.pdbx_strand_id
1 'polypeptide(L)'
;MNFPVDDTTLAAWSTLLGLTEKQTAATLEEIENTLRQGYEIRPDELRDATFDQLISDMDREEAALMFLISGLRQAGYPKAAYDIEVAGIFATLQSLQHIG
;
A
#
# COMPACT_ATOMS: atom_id res chain seq x y z
N MET A 1 -4.50 -10.18 7.24
CA MET A 1 -5.10 -8.83 7.24
C MET A 1 -6.48 -8.84 6.56
N ASN A 2 -7.41 -7.96 6.94
CA ASN A 2 -8.60 -7.65 6.13
C ASN A 2 -8.28 -6.45 5.24
N PHE A 3 -7.96 -6.68 3.97
CA PHE A 3 -7.63 -5.60 3.04
C PHE A 3 -8.91 -4.81 2.70
N PRO A 4 -8.90 -3.47 2.59
CA PRO A 4 -10.11 -2.65 2.52
C PRO A 4 -10.74 -2.65 1.10
N VAL A 5 -10.74 -3.79 0.42
CA VAL A 5 -11.38 -4.02 -0.87
C VAL A 5 -11.94 -5.43 -0.96
N ASP A 6 -12.99 -5.59 -1.76
CA ASP A 6 -13.57 -6.90 -2.05
C ASP A 6 -12.68 -7.75 -2.99
N ASP A 7 -12.93 -9.07 -2.99
CA ASP A 7 -12.20 -10.02 -3.82
C ASP A 7 -12.32 -9.69 -5.33
N THR A 8 -13.42 -9.06 -5.75
CA THR A 8 -13.64 -8.68 -7.15
C THR A 8 -12.69 -7.55 -7.57
N THR A 9 -12.55 -6.53 -6.73
CA THR A 9 -11.62 -5.41 -6.92
C THR A 9 -10.19 -5.92 -6.92
N LEU A 10 -9.86 -6.78 -5.95
CA LEU A 10 -8.53 -7.36 -5.83
C LEU A 10 -8.16 -8.19 -7.07
N ALA A 11 -9.08 -9.04 -7.54
CA ALA A 11 -8.88 -9.82 -8.77
C ALA A 11 -8.71 -8.93 -10.00
N ALA A 12 -9.45 -7.82 -10.10
CA ALA A 12 -9.30 -6.85 -11.18
C ALA A 12 -7.90 -6.20 -11.17
N TRP A 13 -7.40 -5.81 -10.00
CA TRP A 13 -6.05 -5.25 -9.86
C TRP A 13 -4.95 -6.24 -10.21
N SER A 14 -5.05 -7.48 -9.71
CA SER A 14 -4.13 -8.56 -10.09
C SER A 14 -4.12 -8.80 -11.60
N THR A 15 -5.29 -8.79 -12.23
CA THR A 15 -5.42 -8.97 -13.69
C THR A 15 -4.80 -7.82 -14.45
N LEU A 16 -5.02 -6.57 -14.02
CA LEU A 16 -4.42 -5.38 -14.63
C LEU A 16 -2.89 -5.42 -14.63
N LEU A 17 -2.29 -5.97 -13.56
CA LEU A 17 -0.85 -6.10 -13.42
C LEU A 17 -0.28 -7.42 -13.96
N GLY A 18 -1.14 -8.32 -14.46
CA GLY A 18 -0.74 -9.64 -14.96
C GLY A 18 -0.15 -10.55 -13.88
N LEU A 19 -0.58 -10.39 -12.62
CA LEU A 19 -0.07 -11.18 -11.50
C LEU A 19 -0.65 -12.59 -11.51
N THR A 20 0.21 -13.56 -11.22
CA THR A 20 -0.23 -14.90 -10.79
C THR A 20 -0.85 -14.85 -9.40
N GLU A 21 -1.57 -15.90 -9.00
CA GLU A 21 -2.07 -16.04 -7.62
C GLU A 21 -0.94 -15.95 -6.59
N LYS A 22 0.21 -16.59 -6.87
CA LYS A 22 1.39 -16.54 -6.00
C LYS A 22 1.93 -15.12 -5.87
N GLN A 23 2.03 -14.38 -6.98
CA GLN A 23 2.48 -12.98 -6.94
C GLN A 23 1.47 -12.08 -6.23
N THR A 24 0.17 -12.31 -6.43
CA THR A 24 -0.90 -11.58 -5.72
C THR A 24 -0.80 -11.80 -4.21
N ALA A 25 -0.61 -13.05 -3.77
CA ALA A 25 -0.41 -13.35 -2.35
C ALA A 25 0.86 -12.69 -1.80
N ALA A 26 1.97 -12.74 -2.54
CA ALA A 26 3.21 -12.07 -2.16
C ALA A 26 3.05 -10.53 -2.08
N THR A 27 2.26 -9.94 -2.98
CA THR A 27 1.92 -8.51 -2.93
C THR A 27 1.18 -8.16 -1.65
N LEU A 28 0.16 -8.93 -1.28
CA LEU A 28 -0.59 -8.70 -0.03
C LEU A 28 0.28 -8.89 1.21
N GLU A 29 1.16 -9.88 1.20
CA GLU A 29 2.12 -10.12 2.29
C GLU A 29 3.12 -8.97 2.43
N GLU A 30 3.65 -8.45 1.33
CA GLU A 30 4.54 -7.28 1.34
C GLU A 30 3.83 -6.05 1.93
N ILE A 31 2.59 -5.78 1.52
CA ILE A 31 1.76 -4.69 2.06
C ILE A 31 1.53 -4.87 3.56
N GLU A 32 1.12 -6.05 4.01
CA GLU A 32 0.91 -6.32 5.44
C GLU A 32 2.19 -6.09 6.23
N ASN A 33 3.34 -6.55 5.73
CA ASN A 33 4.64 -6.34 6.37
C ASN A 33 5.03 -4.85 6.44
N THR A 34 4.80 -4.08 5.38
CA THR A 34 5.02 -2.62 5.38
C THR A 34 4.16 -1.94 6.43
N LEU A 35 2.87 -2.28 6.51
CA LEU A 35 1.96 -1.72 7.52
C LEU A 35 2.40 -2.10 8.95
N ARG A 36 2.87 -3.35 9.15
CA ARG A 36 3.37 -3.80 10.46
C ARG A 36 4.59 -3.02 10.91
N GLN A 37 5.53 -2.75 10.01
CA GLN A 37 6.67 -1.90 10.31
C GLN A 37 6.25 -0.49 10.69
N GLY A 38 5.29 0.10 9.95
CA GLY A 38 4.71 1.40 10.31
C GLY A 38 4.06 1.41 11.69
N TYR A 39 3.35 0.33 12.02
CA TYR A 39 2.73 0.15 13.34
C TYR A 39 3.76 0.03 14.48
N GLU A 40 4.89 -0.62 14.26
CA GLU A 40 5.96 -0.75 15.25
C GLU A 40 6.56 0.60 15.65
N ILE A 41 6.60 1.56 14.71
CA ILE A 41 7.13 2.91 14.92
C ILE A 41 6.03 3.97 15.08
N ARG A 42 4.79 3.55 15.35
CA ARG A 42 3.64 4.46 15.46
C ARG A 42 3.86 5.53 16.53
N PRO A 43 3.32 6.74 16.34
CA PRO A 43 3.44 7.81 17.31
C PRO A 43 2.72 7.48 18.62
N ASP A 44 3.13 8.13 19.71
CA ASP A 44 2.65 7.86 21.06
C ASP A 44 1.13 8.07 21.21
N GLU A 45 0.59 9.00 20.44
CA GLU A 45 -0.84 9.29 20.35
C GLU A 45 -1.66 8.09 19.84
N LEU A 46 -1.04 7.17 19.12
CA LEU A 46 -1.65 5.94 18.57
C LEU A 46 -1.22 4.68 19.33
N ARG A 47 -0.57 4.81 20.50
CA ARG A 47 -0.01 3.68 21.25
C ARG A 47 -1.05 2.62 21.60
N ASP A 48 -2.25 3.06 21.97
CA ASP A 48 -3.36 2.21 22.42
C ASP A 48 -4.21 1.67 21.26
N ALA A 49 -4.04 2.19 20.04
CA ALA A 49 -4.71 1.66 18.86
C ALA A 49 -4.06 0.32 18.45
N THR A 50 -4.88 -0.66 18.11
CA THR A 50 -4.39 -1.93 17.56
C THR A 50 -4.04 -1.81 16.09
N PHE A 51 -3.23 -2.74 15.59
CA PHE A 51 -2.91 -2.84 14.17
C PHE A 51 -4.17 -2.87 13.29
N ASP A 52 -5.15 -3.70 13.65
CA ASP A 52 -6.38 -3.84 12.88
C ASP A 52 -7.23 -2.56 12.89
N GLN A 53 -7.23 -1.80 13.99
CA GLN A 53 -7.92 -0.51 14.09
C GLN A 53 -7.27 0.55 13.20
N LEU A 54 -5.94 0.60 13.13
CA LEU A 54 -5.25 1.57 12.27
C LEU A 54 -5.41 1.23 10.78
N ILE A 55 -5.46 -0.06 10.44
CA ILE A 55 -5.66 -0.48 9.04
C ILE A 55 -7.12 -0.32 8.60
N SER A 56 -8.10 -0.43 9.50
CA SER A 56 -9.50 -0.20 9.12
C SER A 56 -9.77 1.23 8.65
N ASP A 57 -8.90 2.17 9.02
CA ASP A 57 -8.97 3.57 8.57
C ASP A 57 -8.31 3.79 7.21
N MET A 58 -7.58 2.80 6.68
CA MET A 58 -6.94 2.89 5.36
C MET A 58 -8.02 2.95 4.29
N ASP A 59 -7.94 3.99 3.45
CA ASP A 59 -8.89 4.17 2.38
C ASP A 59 -8.58 3.27 1.16
N ARG A 60 -9.51 3.22 0.22
CA ARG A 60 -9.39 2.40 -0.99
C ARG A 60 -8.26 2.88 -1.91
N GLU A 61 -7.96 4.18 -1.92
CA GLU A 61 -6.98 4.79 -2.81
C GLU A 61 -5.55 4.50 -2.31
N GLU A 62 -5.33 4.60 -1.00
CA GLU A 62 -4.12 4.16 -0.31
C GLU A 62 -3.86 2.67 -0.56
N ALA A 63 -4.90 1.83 -0.38
CA ALA A 63 -4.81 0.40 -0.66
C ALA A 63 -4.47 0.12 -2.14
N ALA A 64 -5.09 0.85 -3.08
CA ALA A 64 -4.80 0.73 -4.50
C ALA A 64 -3.36 1.13 -4.84
N LEU A 65 -2.84 2.20 -4.23
CA LEU A 65 -1.48 2.66 -4.44
C LEU A 65 -0.45 1.67 -3.89
N MET A 66 -0.66 1.17 -2.67
CA MET A 66 0.21 0.14 -2.09
C MET A 66 0.20 -1.14 -2.94
N PHE A 67 -0.98 -1.56 -3.42
CA PHE A 67 -1.12 -2.71 -4.31
C PHE A 67 -0.42 -2.50 -5.65
N LEU A 68 -0.55 -1.31 -6.25
CA LEU A 68 0.11 -0.96 -7.50
C LEU A 68 1.63 -1.04 -7.36
N ILE A 69 2.19 -0.42 -6.32
CA ILE A 69 3.64 -0.37 -6.10
C ILE A 69 4.21 -1.77 -5.86
N SER A 70 3.68 -2.50 -4.87
CA SER A 70 4.16 -3.86 -4.57
C SER A 70 3.87 -4.82 -5.72
N GLY A 71 2.68 -4.75 -6.33
CA GLY A 71 2.30 -5.55 -7.49
C GLY A 71 3.24 -5.36 -8.68
N LEU A 72 3.65 -4.13 -8.99
CA LEU A 72 4.63 -3.86 -10.03
C LEU A 72 5.99 -4.49 -9.74
N ARG A 73 6.44 -4.50 -8.48
CA ARG A 73 7.68 -5.23 -8.10
C ARG A 73 7.53 -6.72 -8.32
N GLN A 74 6.43 -7.31 -7.85
CA GLN A 74 6.17 -8.76 -8.00
C GLN A 74 6.02 -9.16 -9.49
N ALA A 75 5.49 -8.26 -10.32
CA ALA A 75 5.39 -8.41 -11.78
C ALA A 75 6.73 -8.26 -12.52
N GLY A 76 7.82 -7.87 -11.84
CA GLY A 76 9.13 -7.70 -12.45
C GLY A 76 9.41 -6.29 -13.01
N TYR A 77 8.65 -5.28 -12.57
CA TYR A 77 8.81 -3.87 -12.94
C TYR A 77 9.28 -2.98 -11.78
N PRO A 78 10.42 -3.27 -11.12
CA PRO A 78 10.86 -2.54 -9.92
C PRO A 78 11.14 -1.05 -10.18
N LYS A 79 11.58 -0.70 -11.40
CA LYS A 79 11.78 0.70 -11.77
C LYS A 79 10.46 1.47 -11.83
N ALA A 80 9.40 0.89 -12.39
CA ALA A 80 8.09 1.53 -12.45
C ALA A 80 7.50 1.71 -11.04
N ALA A 81 7.68 0.71 -10.17
CA ALA A 81 7.30 0.83 -8.76
C ALA A 81 8.03 1.99 -8.08
N TYR A 82 9.35 2.11 -8.28
CA TYR A 82 10.15 3.20 -7.73
C TYR A 82 9.74 4.57 -8.26
N ASP A 83 9.51 4.70 -9.57
CA ASP A 83 9.09 5.97 -10.18
C ASP A 83 7.75 6.46 -9.59
N ILE A 84 6.83 5.55 -9.31
CA ILE A 84 5.54 5.85 -8.66
C ILE A 84 5.74 6.25 -7.18
N GLU A 85 6.57 5.52 -6.43
CA GLU A 85 6.88 5.88 -5.03
C GLU A 85 7.48 7.27 -4.92
N VAL A 86 8.46 7.58 -5.78
CA VAL A 86 9.11 8.89 -5.81
C VAL A 86 8.11 9.98 -6.17
N ALA A 87 7.25 9.76 -7.16
CA ALA A 87 6.20 10.70 -7.52
C ALA A 87 5.22 10.94 -6.35
N GLY A 88 4.86 9.89 -5.61
CA GLY A 88 4.04 9.99 -4.39
C GLY A 88 4.69 10.85 -3.31
N ILE A 89 5.97 10.62 -3.01
CA ILE A 89 6.73 11.43 -2.05
C ILE A 89 6.78 12.90 -2.48
N PHE A 90 7.08 13.17 -3.75
CA PHE A 90 7.13 14.55 -4.25
C PHE A 90 5.77 15.26 -4.18
N ALA A 91 4.67 14.57 -4.51
CA ALA A 91 3.33 15.13 -4.40
C ALA A 91 3.01 15.54 -2.95
N THR A 92 3.36 14.70 -1.97
CA THR A 92 3.19 14.99 -0.54
C THR A 92 4.08 16.15 -0.07
N LEU A 93 5.34 16.21 -0.52
CA LEU A 93 6.22 17.34 -0.17
C LEU A 93 5.71 18.67 -0.76
N GLN A 94 5.19 18.65 -1.99
CA GLN A 94 4.65 19.83 -2.65
C GLN A 94 3.36 20.32 -1.98
N SER A 95 2.48 19.40 -1.54
CA SER A 95 1.27 19.77 -0.82
C SER A 95 1.60 20.43 0.52
N LEU A 96 2.58 19.90 1.26
CA LEU A 96 3.05 20.50 2.52
C LEU A 96 3.64 21.90 2.33
N GLN A 97 4.32 22.16 1.21
CA GLN A 97 4.86 23.49 0.88
C GLN A 97 3.77 24.51 0.52
N HIS A 98 2.60 24.08 0.05
CA HIS A 98 1.48 24.98 -0.29
C HIS A 98 0.56 25.30 0.90
N ILE A 99 0.81 24.68 2.06
CA ILE A 99 0.12 24.95 3.34
C ILE A 99 0.94 25.93 4.21
N GLY A 100 2.10 26.39 3.71
CA GLY A 100 3.00 27.36 4.37
C GLY A 100 2.72 28.82 4.04
#